data_AF-A0A841MKG7-F1
#
_entry.id   AF-A0A841MKG7-F1
#
_cell.length_a   1.000
_cell.length_b   1.000
_cell.length_c   1.000
_cell.angle_alpha   90.00
_cell.angle_beta   90.00
_cell.angle_gamma   90.00
#
_symmetry.space_group_name_H-M   'P 1'
#
loop_
_entity.id
_entity.type
_entity.pdbx_description
1 polymer ?
#
loop_
_entity_poly.entity_id
_entity_poly.type
_entity_poly.pdbx_seq_one_letter_code
_entity_poly.pdbx_strand_id
1 'polypeptide(L)'
;MFRRFSFWLLSFIFPLITFAQISIPDLQIPERKPGAETGSAFMQRIMPLELEEREEEIFKALASGNMPDFLRNPISLVDAFTDSQGRSHELIYEIMPDYLAVGSNVDYCRIPMNPYTAQRLADLFGGSLITAKISDHIYENAEVKLDPFFYKPVGRENESVEKFILHNAQIEKQKEEAKGKNGQLIAGIKKDVILSNRLVEGTDRVVIYGWHKLDGNPIQPVYSGHVDWYVDYSHGIRLMNKHVILDGEITTVSKILSDPILFQLFSNETAPMTQTGYRVPER
;
A
#
# COMPACT_ATOMS: atom_id res chain seq x y z
N MET A 1 -66.65 -6.75 47.23
CA MET A 1 -65.47 -7.63 47.40
C MET A 1 -64.53 -7.37 46.23
N PHE A 2 -63.64 -6.38 46.31
CA PHE A 2 -62.69 -6.02 45.25
C PHE A 2 -61.28 -6.40 45.69
N ARG A 3 -60.66 -7.39 45.02
CA ARG A 3 -59.27 -7.81 45.25
C ARG A 3 -58.34 -6.87 44.46
N ARG A 4 -57.44 -6.18 45.18
CA ARG A 4 -56.31 -5.45 44.60
C ARG A 4 -55.19 -6.45 44.26
N PHE A 5 -54.74 -6.47 43.01
CA PHE A 5 -53.51 -7.14 42.60
C PHE A 5 -52.38 -6.10 42.59
N SER A 6 -51.36 -6.31 43.45
CA SER A 6 -50.10 -5.56 43.37
C SER A 6 -49.16 -6.25 42.39
N PHE A 7 -48.83 -5.57 41.29
CA PHE A 7 -47.74 -5.97 40.40
C PHE A 7 -46.42 -5.45 40.97
N TRP A 8 -45.49 -6.34 41.26
CA TRP A 8 -44.09 -6.01 41.55
C TRP A 8 -43.33 -6.00 40.22
N LEU A 9 -42.85 -4.82 39.79
CA LEU A 9 -41.90 -4.72 38.68
C LEU A 9 -40.50 -5.11 39.19
N LEU A 10 -39.99 -6.25 38.72
CA LEU A 10 -38.58 -6.60 38.85
C LEU A 10 -37.80 -5.88 37.75
N SER A 11 -37.13 -4.78 38.10
CA SER A 11 -36.16 -4.12 37.21
C SER A 11 -34.90 -4.98 37.11
N PHE A 12 -34.77 -5.73 36.01
CA PHE A 12 -33.50 -6.36 35.63
C PHE A 12 -32.55 -5.28 35.10
N ILE A 13 -31.56 -4.91 35.90
CA ILE A 13 -30.42 -4.09 35.45
C ILE A 13 -29.49 -5.06 34.70
N PHE A 14 -29.54 -5.05 33.36
CA PHE A 14 -28.52 -5.70 32.55
C PHE A 14 -27.26 -4.82 32.56
N PRO A 15 -26.10 -5.32 33.00
CA PRO A 15 -24.86 -4.57 32.85
C PRO A 15 -24.55 -4.46 31.35
N LEU A 16 -24.44 -3.23 30.84
CA LEU A 16 -23.84 -2.96 29.54
C LEU A 16 -22.36 -3.32 29.64
N ILE A 17 -22.01 -4.51 29.17
CA ILE A 17 -20.61 -4.88 28.94
C ILE A 17 -20.21 -4.21 27.63
N THR A 18 -19.50 -3.08 27.74
CA THR A 18 -18.81 -2.48 26.59
C THR A 18 -17.60 -3.33 26.27
N PHE A 19 -17.67 -4.18 25.25
CA PHE A 19 -16.48 -4.79 24.67
C PHE A 19 -15.68 -3.67 23.99
N ALA A 20 -14.43 -3.46 24.39
CA ALA A 20 -13.53 -2.58 23.66
C ALA A 20 -13.32 -3.19 22.27
N GLN A 21 -13.75 -2.47 21.22
CA GLN A 21 -13.53 -2.91 19.85
C GLN A 21 -12.04 -2.78 19.55
N ILE A 22 -11.39 -3.89 19.24
CA ILE A 22 -9.99 -3.91 18.81
C ILE A 22 -9.91 -3.16 17.47
N SER A 23 -9.00 -2.20 17.38
CA SER A 23 -8.77 -1.39 16.18
C SER A 23 -7.31 -1.43 15.79
N ILE A 24 -7.05 -1.37 14.49
CA ILE A 24 -5.71 -1.22 13.95
C ILE A 24 -5.18 0.17 14.35
N PRO A 25 -3.95 0.30 14.89
CA PRO A 25 -3.36 1.61 15.14
C PRO A 25 -3.11 2.38 13.84
N ASP A 26 -3.43 3.67 13.81
CA ASP A 26 -3.25 4.52 12.64
C ASP A 26 -1.80 4.54 12.12
N LEU A 27 -1.65 4.76 10.81
CA LEU A 27 -0.35 5.06 10.20
C LEU A 27 0.22 6.35 10.78
N GLN A 28 1.51 6.35 11.07
CA GLN A 28 2.25 7.47 11.70
C GLN A 28 2.74 8.47 10.67
N ILE A 29 1.87 8.87 9.73
CA ILE A 29 2.25 9.81 8.68
C ILE A 29 2.18 11.24 9.24
N PRO A 30 3.26 12.03 9.19
CA PRO A 30 3.22 13.41 9.66
C PRO A 30 2.22 14.27 8.88
N GLU A 31 1.63 15.23 9.59
CA GLU A 31 0.75 16.24 9.00
C GLU A 31 1.48 17.05 7.93
N ARG A 32 0.75 17.37 6.85
CA ARG A 32 1.30 18.21 5.79
C ARG A 32 1.49 19.64 6.30
N LYS A 33 2.72 20.16 6.25
CA LYS A 33 3.01 21.53 6.66
C LYS A 33 2.23 22.56 5.81
N PRO A 34 1.71 23.64 6.42
CA PRO A 34 1.19 24.78 5.67
C PRO A 34 2.26 25.32 4.72
N GLY A 35 1.87 25.57 3.46
CA GLY A 35 2.81 26.05 2.43
C GLY A 35 3.81 25.01 1.91
N ALA A 36 3.66 23.72 2.26
CA ALA A 36 4.45 22.67 1.63
C ALA A 36 4.32 22.71 0.10
N GLU A 37 5.40 22.34 -0.58
CA GLU A 37 5.53 22.35 -2.03
C GLU A 37 4.40 21.53 -2.69
N THR A 38 3.88 21.99 -3.83
CA THR A 38 2.91 21.22 -4.63
C THR A 38 3.59 20.06 -5.35
N GLY A 39 2.82 19.09 -5.86
CA GLY A 39 3.37 17.99 -6.65
C GLY A 39 4.12 18.50 -7.87
N SER A 40 3.51 19.39 -8.66
CA SER A 40 4.13 19.99 -9.83
C SER A 40 5.46 20.71 -9.53
N ALA A 41 5.52 21.53 -8.47
CA ALA A 41 6.74 22.24 -8.07
C ALA A 41 7.82 21.26 -7.60
N PHE A 42 7.45 20.25 -6.80
CA PHE A 42 8.37 19.21 -6.36
C PHE A 42 8.98 18.46 -7.55
N MET A 43 8.14 18.04 -8.51
CA MET A 43 8.60 17.32 -9.70
C MET A 43 9.56 18.17 -10.56
N GLN A 44 9.30 19.47 -10.71
CA GLN A 44 10.22 20.38 -11.41
C GLN A 44 11.57 20.50 -10.68
N ARG A 45 11.55 20.56 -9.35
CA ARG A 45 12.76 20.68 -8.54
C ARG A 45 13.64 19.44 -8.58
N ILE A 46 13.05 18.24 -8.61
CA ILE A 46 13.83 16.98 -8.65
C ILE A 46 14.23 16.54 -10.07
N MET A 47 13.66 17.16 -11.11
CA MET A 47 13.92 16.83 -12.51
C MET A 47 15.40 16.84 -12.91
N PRO A 48 16.25 17.82 -12.50
CA PRO A 48 17.65 17.83 -12.87
C PRO A 48 18.55 17.00 -11.93
N LEU A 49 17.99 16.37 -10.90
CA LEU A 49 18.77 15.69 -9.87
C LEU A 49 19.20 14.30 -10.31
N GLU A 50 20.41 13.93 -9.92
CA GLU A 50 20.89 12.55 -10.04
C GLU A 50 20.12 11.61 -9.12
N LEU A 51 20.17 10.31 -9.42
CA LEU A 51 19.34 9.30 -8.76
C LEU A 51 19.41 9.35 -7.23
N GLU A 52 20.62 9.39 -6.65
CA GLU A 52 20.79 9.36 -5.19
C GLU A 52 20.19 10.60 -4.51
N GLU A 53 20.46 11.78 -5.06
CA GLU A 53 19.92 13.04 -4.54
C GLU A 53 18.39 13.10 -4.71
N ARG A 54 17.89 12.63 -5.85
CA ARG A 54 16.44 12.50 -6.13
C ARG A 54 15.74 11.63 -5.09
N GLU A 55 16.29 10.45 -4.80
CA GLU A 55 15.71 9.51 -3.82
C GLU A 55 15.69 10.11 -2.40
N GLU A 56 16.73 10.85 -2.02
CA GLU A 56 16.77 11.51 -0.72
C GLU A 56 15.78 12.70 -0.65
N GLU A 57 15.58 13.45 -1.73
CA GLU A 57 14.55 14.50 -1.80
C GLU A 57 13.12 13.94 -1.78
N ILE A 58 12.89 12.78 -2.41
CA ILE A 58 11.62 12.03 -2.29
C ILE A 58 11.39 11.61 -0.84
N PHE A 59 12.41 11.04 -0.19
CA PHE A 59 12.32 10.66 1.22
C PHE A 59 11.96 11.86 2.09
N LYS A 60 12.70 12.97 2.01
CA LYS A 60 12.45 14.17 2.83
C LYS A 60 11.05 14.75 2.62
N ALA A 61 10.57 14.81 1.38
CA ALA A 61 9.24 15.32 1.09
C ALA A 61 8.16 14.48 1.76
N LEU A 62 8.19 13.16 1.57
CA LEU A 62 7.18 12.26 2.15
C LEU A 62 7.34 12.11 3.67
N ALA A 63 8.57 11.97 4.17
CA ALA A 63 8.88 11.86 5.60
C ALA A 63 8.48 13.10 6.40
N SER A 64 8.42 14.28 5.77
CA SER A 64 7.90 15.50 6.39
C SER A 64 6.39 15.68 6.22
N GLY A 65 5.70 14.70 5.63
CA GLY A 65 4.25 14.70 5.45
C GLY A 65 3.76 15.37 4.17
N ASN A 66 4.60 15.71 3.19
CA ASN A 66 4.14 16.35 1.94
C ASN A 66 3.48 15.33 0.98
N MET A 67 2.27 14.91 1.32
CA MET A 67 1.44 14.04 0.48
C MET A 67 -0.04 14.45 0.58
N PRO A 68 -0.89 14.03 -0.37
CA PRO A 68 -2.33 14.26 -0.30
C PRO A 68 -2.99 13.67 0.96
N ASP A 69 -4.01 14.34 1.48
CA ASP A 69 -4.72 13.94 2.70
C ASP A 69 -5.53 12.67 2.51
N PHE A 70 -6.03 12.42 1.29
CA PHE A 70 -6.77 11.18 1.01
C PHE A 70 -5.91 9.93 1.19
N LEU A 71 -4.58 10.02 1.05
CA LEU A 71 -3.68 8.89 1.31
C LEU A 71 -3.54 8.57 2.81
N ARG A 72 -3.93 9.49 3.69
CA ARG A 72 -3.89 9.34 5.16
C ARG A 72 -5.07 8.59 5.73
N ASN A 73 -6.03 8.22 4.88
CA ASN A 73 -7.23 7.49 5.25
C ASN A 73 -7.17 6.12 4.56
N PRO A 74 -6.46 5.13 5.14
CA PRO A 74 -6.45 3.78 4.62
C PRO A 74 -7.86 3.19 4.54
N ILE A 75 -8.05 2.30 3.58
CA ILE A 75 -9.28 1.55 3.40
C ILE A 75 -9.13 0.23 4.15
N SER A 76 -10.05 -0.04 5.08
CA SER A 76 -10.13 -1.33 5.76
C SER A 76 -10.79 -2.37 4.85
N LEU A 77 -10.08 -3.46 4.59
CA LEU A 77 -10.60 -4.64 3.89
C LEU A 77 -10.74 -5.80 4.88
N VAL A 78 -11.84 -6.53 4.76
CA VAL A 78 -12.17 -7.70 5.58
C VAL A 78 -12.44 -8.86 4.65
N ASP A 79 -11.70 -9.95 4.80
CA ASP A 79 -11.97 -11.18 4.05
C ASP A 79 -11.47 -12.43 4.79
N ALA A 80 -11.90 -13.60 4.33
CA ALA A 80 -11.47 -14.89 4.80
C ALA A 80 -10.29 -15.41 3.95
N PHE A 81 -9.14 -15.62 4.60
CA PHE A 81 -7.95 -16.19 3.96
C PHE A 81 -7.72 -17.62 4.44
N THR A 82 -7.10 -18.44 3.60
CA THR A 82 -6.78 -19.84 3.94
C THR A 82 -5.29 -20.01 4.22
N ASP A 83 -4.95 -20.65 5.34
CA ASP A 83 -3.56 -20.97 5.73
C ASP A 83 -3.00 -22.17 4.94
N SER A 84 -1.72 -22.51 5.17
CA SER A 84 -1.08 -23.65 4.50
C SER A 84 -1.63 -25.03 4.87
N GLN A 85 -2.49 -25.10 5.89
CA GLN A 85 -3.16 -26.32 6.35
C GLN A 85 -4.63 -26.38 5.91
N GLY A 86 -5.11 -25.40 5.12
CA GLY A 86 -6.49 -25.36 4.65
C GLY A 86 -7.49 -24.77 5.66
N ARG A 87 -7.02 -24.15 6.75
CA ARG A 87 -7.90 -23.48 7.72
C ARG A 87 -8.19 -22.06 7.29
N SER A 88 -9.46 -21.67 7.41
CA SER A 88 -9.93 -20.33 7.12
C SER A 88 -9.74 -19.43 8.33
N HIS A 89 -9.26 -18.22 8.08
CA HIS A 89 -9.01 -17.17 9.06
C HIS A 89 -9.69 -15.88 8.61
N GLU A 90 -10.34 -15.18 9.54
CA GLU A 90 -10.82 -13.82 9.27
C GLU A 90 -9.64 -12.86 9.39
N LEU A 91 -9.45 -12.05 8.36
CA LEU A 91 -8.41 -11.05 8.34
C LEU A 91 -8.99 -9.67 8.02
N ILE A 92 -8.65 -8.71 8.88
CA ILE A 92 -8.90 -7.29 8.66
C ILE A 92 -7.55 -6.60 8.47
N TYR A 93 -7.36 -5.92 7.36
CA TYR A 93 -6.17 -5.12 7.10
C TYR A 93 -6.51 -3.78 6.44
N GLU A 94 -5.61 -2.82 6.57
CA GLU A 94 -5.77 -1.48 6.03
C GLU A 94 -4.77 -1.22 4.90
N ILE A 95 -5.24 -0.63 3.81
CA ILE A 95 -4.42 -0.32 2.64
C ILE A 95 -4.58 1.14 2.21
N MET A 96 -3.48 1.80 1.83
CA MET A 96 -3.59 3.13 1.21
C MET A 96 -4.47 3.06 -0.05
N PRO A 97 -5.38 4.02 -0.24
CA PRO A 97 -6.33 4.01 -1.36
C PRO A 97 -5.64 4.10 -2.72
N ASP A 98 -4.45 4.72 -2.78
CA ASP A 98 -3.63 4.90 -3.97
C ASP A 98 -2.13 4.75 -3.61
N TYR A 99 -1.26 4.88 -4.59
CA TYR A 99 0.19 4.86 -4.44
C TYR A 99 0.71 6.14 -3.77
N LEU A 100 1.87 6.04 -3.10
CA LEU A 100 2.56 7.20 -2.53
C LEU A 100 2.74 8.29 -3.58
N ALA A 101 2.39 9.51 -3.18
CA ALA A 101 2.43 10.69 -4.03
C ALA A 101 2.91 11.90 -3.23
N VAL A 102 3.66 12.79 -3.88
CA VAL A 102 4.06 14.07 -3.29
C VAL A 102 3.12 15.17 -3.76
N GLY A 103 2.67 16.03 -2.83
CA GLY A 103 1.89 17.22 -3.13
C GLY A 103 0.64 17.39 -2.27
N SER A 104 -0.37 18.03 -2.85
CA SER A 104 -1.65 18.36 -2.23
C SER A 104 -2.80 17.58 -2.86
N ASN A 105 -4.03 17.68 -2.32
CA ASN A 105 -5.21 16.98 -2.87
C ASN A 105 -5.55 17.34 -4.33
N VAL A 106 -5.09 18.50 -4.82
CA VAL A 106 -5.41 19.04 -6.15
C VAL A 106 -4.20 19.14 -7.08
N ASP A 107 -3.00 18.97 -6.55
CA ASP A 107 -1.74 19.02 -7.30
C ASP A 107 -0.74 18.08 -6.63
N TYR A 108 -0.68 16.85 -7.15
CA TYR A 108 0.19 15.78 -6.70
C TYR A 108 0.72 14.95 -7.86
N CYS A 109 1.83 14.24 -7.62
CA CYS A 109 2.34 13.22 -8.52
C CYS A 109 2.61 11.93 -7.77
N ARG A 110 2.05 10.80 -8.25
CA ARG A 110 2.47 9.46 -7.82
C ARG A 110 3.95 9.31 -8.11
N ILE A 111 4.73 8.94 -7.11
CA ILE A 111 6.19 9.04 -7.16
C ILE A 111 6.82 7.63 -7.18
N PRO A 112 7.31 7.16 -8.33
CA PRO A 112 8.24 6.04 -8.38
C PRO A 112 9.48 6.32 -7.54
N MET A 113 9.95 5.33 -6.79
CA MET A 113 11.17 5.39 -5.99
C MET A 113 11.79 4.01 -5.88
N ASN A 114 13.02 3.96 -5.41
CA ASN A 114 13.72 2.70 -5.16
C ASN A 114 13.14 1.98 -3.92
N PRO A 115 13.35 0.66 -3.78
CA PRO A 115 12.73 -0.10 -2.70
C PRO A 115 13.27 0.26 -1.30
N TYR A 116 14.48 0.81 -1.19
CA TYR A 116 15.04 1.23 0.10
C TYR A 116 14.43 2.53 0.61
N THR A 117 14.19 3.51 -0.28
CA THR A 117 13.42 4.72 0.01
C THR A 117 12.00 4.35 0.43
N ALA A 118 11.38 3.42 -0.30
CA ALA A 118 10.05 2.90 0.02
C ALA A 118 10.02 2.22 1.40
N GLN A 119 11.03 1.39 1.72
CA GLN A 119 11.14 0.73 3.02
C GLN A 119 11.34 1.73 4.16
N ARG A 120 12.23 2.72 4.00
CA ARG A 120 12.44 3.78 5.01
C ARG A 120 11.13 4.51 5.33
N LEU A 121 10.32 4.79 4.31
CA LEU A 121 9.01 5.42 4.49
C LEU A 121 7.99 4.48 5.13
N ALA A 122 7.96 3.21 4.73
CA ALA A 122 7.10 2.20 5.37
C ALA A 122 7.41 2.09 6.87
N ASP A 123 8.68 1.99 7.23
CA ASP A 123 9.12 1.91 8.63
C ASP A 123 8.72 3.16 9.42
N LEU A 124 8.96 4.35 8.85
CA LEU A 124 8.61 5.64 9.45
C LEU A 124 7.10 5.78 9.69
N PHE A 125 6.27 5.37 8.73
CA PHE A 125 4.82 5.50 8.83
C PHE A 125 4.16 4.37 9.61
N GLY A 126 4.93 3.38 10.09
CA GLY A 126 4.35 2.17 10.66
C GLY A 126 3.54 1.35 9.64
N GLY A 127 3.91 1.44 8.36
CA GLY A 127 3.36 0.64 7.28
C GLY A 127 4.21 -0.58 6.92
N SER A 128 3.77 -1.30 5.90
CA SER A 128 4.48 -2.41 5.27
C SER A 128 4.30 -2.33 3.75
N LEU A 129 5.31 -2.77 3.01
CA LEU A 129 5.15 -3.05 1.58
C LEU A 129 4.26 -4.28 1.41
N ILE A 130 3.53 -4.34 0.29
CA ILE A 130 2.60 -5.43 0.02
C ILE A 130 3.29 -6.62 -0.64
N THR A 131 2.58 -7.74 -0.74
CA THR A 131 2.99 -8.91 -1.54
C THR A 131 2.21 -8.98 -2.85
N ALA A 132 2.57 -9.91 -3.74
CA ALA A 132 1.79 -10.21 -4.93
C ALA A 132 0.33 -10.59 -4.60
N LYS A 133 0.13 -11.45 -3.60
CA LYS A 133 -1.21 -11.89 -3.17
C LYS A 133 -2.08 -10.72 -2.69
N ILE A 134 -1.49 -9.79 -1.94
CA ILE A 134 -2.20 -8.60 -1.48
C ILE A 134 -2.48 -7.63 -2.63
N SER A 135 -1.55 -7.48 -3.58
CA SER A 135 -1.77 -6.70 -4.80
C SER A 135 -2.94 -7.23 -5.62
N ASP A 136 -3.07 -8.55 -5.77
CA ASP A 136 -4.24 -9.18 -6.42
C ASP A 136 -5.54 -8.90 -5.67
N HIS A 137 -5.55 -9.10 -4.34
CA HIS A 137 -6.74 -8.87 -3.52
C HIS A 137 -7.18 -7.39 -3.51
N ILE A 138 -6.22 -6.46 -3.54
CA ILE A 138 -6.49 -5.03 -3.73
C ILE A 138 -7.17 -4.79 -5.08
N TYR A 139 -6.66 -5.41 -6.14
CA TYR A 139 -7.27 -5.28 -7.45
C TYR A 139 -8.72 -5.77 -7.42
N GLU A 140 -8.99 -6.97 -6.91
CA GLU A 140 -10.33 -7.55 -6.81
C GLU A 140 -11.31 -6.60 -6.12
N ASN A 141 -10.88 -5.99 -5.00
CA ASN A 141 -11.71 -5.10 -4.18
C ASN A 141 -11.70 -3.62 -4.61
N ALA A 142 -10.89 -3.22 -5.60
CA ALA A 142 -10.78 -1.84 -6.01
C ALA A 142 -12.08 -1.31 -6.64
N GLU A 143 -12.55 -0.15 -6.17
CA GLU A 143 -13.68 0.59 -6.74
C GLU A 143 -13.34 1.15 -8.13
N VAL A 144 -12.09 1.59 -8.32
CA VAL A 144 -11.60 2.18 -9.56
C VAL A 144 -10.53 1.26 -10.15
N LYS A 145 -10.87 0.55 -11.22
CA LYS A 145 -9.93 -0.28 -11.98
C LYS A 145 -9.65 0.40 -13.31
N LEU A 146 -8.40 0.76 -13.58
CA LEU A 146 -8.00 1.41 -14.82
C LEU A 146 -7.05 0.51 -15.60
N ASP A 147 -7.15 0.57 -16.92
CA ASP A 147 -6.29 -0.22 -17.80
C ASP A 147 -4.84 0.32 -17.76
N PRO A 148 -3.83 -0.56 -17.62
CA PRO A 148 -2.42 -0.22 -17.72
C PRO A 148 -2.08 0.63 -18.94
N PHE A 149 -1.40 1.76 -18.74
CA PHE A 149 -0.91 2.58 -19.85
C PHE A 149 0.57 2.33 -20.13
N PHE A 150 0.87 1.72 -21.27
CA PHE A 150 2.24 1.40 -21.70
C PHE A 150 2.85 2.48 -22.58
N TYR A 151 4.06 2.93 -22.25
CA TYR A 151 4.92 3.70 -23.16
C TYR A 151 5.94 2.77 -23.83
N LYS A 152 6.08 2.90 -25.16
CA LYS A 152 7.18 2.28 -25.90
C LYS A 152 8.51 2.77 -25.33
N PRO A 153 9.45 1.88 -24.95
CA PRO A 153 10.75 2.30 -24.45
C PRO A 153 11.52 3.12 -25.47
N VAL A 154 12.02 4.29 -25.04
CA VAL A 154 12.94 5.15 -25.79
C VAL A 154 14.10 5.47 -24.85
N GLY A 155 15.26 4.84 -25.10
CA GLY A 155 16.44 5.00 -24.24
C GLY A 155 16.12 4.80 -22.75
N ARG A 156 16.55 5.77 -21.92
CA ARG A 156 16.29 5.81 -20.47
C ARG A 156 15.14 6.73 -20.08
N GLU A 157 14.34 7.20 -21.04
CA GLU A 157 13.23 8.12 -20.74
C GLU A 157 12.24 7.54 -19.73
N ASN A 158 12.10 6.21 -19.67
CA ASN A 158 11.19 5.58 -18.71
C ASN A 158 11.59 5.79 -17.25
N GLU A 159 12.86 6.11 -16.98
CA GLU A 159 13.42 6.38 -15.65
C GLU A 159 13.41 7.88 -15.30
N SER A 160 12.97 8.72 -16.24
CA SER A 160 13.04 10.18 -16.13
C SER A 160 11.85 10.76 -15.36
N VAL A 161 12.09 11.87 -14.66
CA VAL A 161 11.06 12.59 -13.90
C VAL A 161 9.96 13.11 -14.82
N GLU A 162 10.30 13.52 -16.05
CA GLU A 162 9.33 13.93 -17.07
C GLU A 162 8.35 12.79 -17.41
N LYS A 163 8.84 11.54 -17.47
CA LYS A 163 7.96 10.40 -17.71
C LYS A 163 7.08 10.10 -16.51
N PHE A 164 7.57 10.35 -15.29
CA PHE A 164 6.75 10.21 -14.07
C PHE A 164 5.58 11.21 -14.09
N ILE A 165 5.86 12.47 -14.45
CA ILE A 165 4.83 13.51 -14.62
C ILE A 165 3.83 13.10 -15.71
N LEU A 166 4.32 12.69 -16.88
CA LEU A 166 3.48 12.30 -18.02
C LEU A 166 2.56 11.13 -17.65
N HIS A 167 3.10 10.10 -16.99
CA HIS A 167 2.34 8.94 -16.60
C HIS A 167 1.31 9.26 -15.51
N ASN A 168 1.66 10.11 -14.55
CA ASN A 168 0.69 10.58 -13.55
C ASN A 168 -0.48 11.33 -14.21
N ALA A 169 -0.20 12.25 -15.15
CA ALA A 169 -1.24 12.96 -15.90
C ALA A 169 -2.13 12.00 -16.71
N GLN A 170 -1.53 10.96 -17.31
CA GLN A 170 -2.28 9.93 -18.03
C GLN A 170 -3.21 9.13 -17.10
N ILE A 171 -2.75 8.74 -15.91
CA ILE A 171 -3.59 8.07 -14.90
C ILE A 171 -4.71 8.98 -14.42
N GLU A 172 -4.43 10.27 -14.17
CA GLU A 172 -5.44 11.23 -13.73
C GLU A 172 -6.54 11.42 -14.79
N LYS A 173 -6.15 11.48 -16.08
CA LYS A 173 -7.10 11.49 -17.20
C LYS A 173 -7.97 10.23 -17.22
N GLN A 174 -7.38 9.04 -17.11
CA GLN A 174 -8.14 7.78 -17.08
C GLN A 174 -9.09 7.73 -15.88
N LYS A 175 -8.65 8.21 -14.72
CA LYS A 175 -9.47 8.29 -13.51
C LYS A 175 -10.67 9.23 -13.70
N GLU A 176 -10.46 10.40 -14.31
CA GLU A 176 -11.54 11.33 -14.63
C GLU A 176 -12.55 10.74 -15.60
N GLU A 177 -12.09 10.08 -16.68
CA GLU A 177 -12.94 9.38 -17.66
C GLU A 177 -13.78 8.27 -16.98
N ALA A 178 -13.20 7.56 -16.01
CA ALA A 178 -13.88 6.56 -15.19
C ALA A 178 -14.74 7.17 -14.07
N LYS A 179 -14.80 8.50 -13.92
CA LYS A 179 -15.47 9.23 -12.83
C LYS A 179 -14.97 8.83 -11.43
N GLY A 180 -13.75 8.34 -11.36
CA GLY A 180 -13.07 8.00 -10.10
C GLY A 180 -12.74 9.25 -9.29
N LYS A 181 -12.67 9.08 -7.98
CA LYS A 181 -12.44 10.15 -7.01
C LYS A 181 -11.25 9.81 -6.12
N ASN A 182 -10.58 10.85 -5.65
CA ASN A 182 -9.52 10.72 -4.65
C ASN A 182 -10.06 10.04 -3.39
N GLY A 183 -9.29 9.12 -2.83
CA GLY A 183 -9.66 8.34 -1.65
C GLY A 183 -10.41 7.05 -1.94
N GLN A 184 -10.84 6.79 -3.18
CA GLN A 184 -11.33 5.46 -3.58
C GLN A 184 -10.15 4.49 -3.78
N LEU A 185 -10.38 3.20 -3.51
CA LEU A 185 -9.38 2.18 -3.80
C LEU A 185 -9.20 2.08 -5.33
N ILE A 186 -8.03 2.50 -5.82
CA ILE A 186 -7.68 2.45 -7.24
C ILE A 186 -6.66 1.34 -7.51
N ALA A 187 -6.77 0.60 -8.60
CA ALA A 187 -5.85 -0.48 -8.96
C ALA A 187 -5.62 -0.62 -10.48
N GLY A 188 -4.64 -1.45 -10.86
CA GLY A 188 -4.26 -1.74 -12.25
C GLY A 188 -3.24 -0.77 -12.85
N ILE A 189 -3.03 0.39 -12.25
CA ILE A 189 -2.27 1.50 -12.86
C ILE A 189 -0.74 1.41 -12.75
N LYS A 190 -0.18 0.60 -11.84
CA LYS A 190 1.26 0.49 -11.59
C LYS A 190 1.68 -0.96 -11.37
N LYS A 191 2.98 -1.21 -11.52
CA LYS A 191 3.69 -2.37 -10.96
C LYS A 191 4.03 -2.05 -9.51
N ASP A 192 3.44 -2.78 -8.58
CA ASP A 192 3.77 -2.68 -7.16
C ASP A 192 5.21 -3.16 -6.93
N VAL A 193 5.99 -2.39 -6.16
CA VAL A 193 7.20 -2.90 -5.51
C VAL A 193 6.77 -3.71 -4.29
N ILE A 194 7.11 -5.00 -4.27
CA ILE A 194 6.55 -5.97 -3.32
C ILE A 194 7.60 -6.63 -2.44
N LEU A 195 7.14 -7.23 -1.34
CA LEU A 195 7.87 -8.22 -0.56
C LEU A 195 7.76 -9.60 -1.21
N SER A 196 8.86 -10.36 -1.20
CA SER A 196 8.94 -11.72 -1.73
C SER A 196 10.11 -12.50 -1.10
N ASN A 197 10.11 -13.83 -1.17
CA ASN A 197 11.30 -14.61 -0.78
C ASN A 197 12.54 -14.29 -1.63
N ARG A 198 12.33 -13.73 -2.84
CA ARG A 198 13.41 -13.30 -3.74
C ARG A 198 14.31 -12.20 -3.17
N LEU A 199 13.87 -11.52 -2.10
CA LEU A 199 14.69 -10.51 -1.41
C LEU A 199 15.99 -11.07 -0.84
N VAL A 200 16.04 -12.36 -0.51
CA VAL A 200 17.24 -13.02 0.04
C VAL A 200 18.19 -13.47 -1.05
N GLU A 201 17.67 -13.85 -2.23
CA GLU A 201 18.46 -14.36 -3.34
C GLU A 201 19.17 -13.23 -4.12
N GLY A 202 18.55 -12.05 -4.17
CA GLY A 202 19.06 -10.88 -4.88
C GLY A 202 18.93 -9.63 -4.03
N THR A 203 19.85 -9.46 -3.07
CA THR A 203 19.85 -8.28 -2.19
C THR A 203 20.09 -6.97 -2.95
N ASP A 204 20.59 -7.03 -4.18
CA ASP A 204 20.79 -5.91 -5.09
C ASP A 204 19.62 -5.74 -6.10
N ARG A 205 18.46 -6.35 -5.84
CA ARG A 205 17.31 -6.40 -6.76
C ARG A 205 16.06 -5.78 -6.17
N VAL A 206 15.26 -5.18 -7.05
CA VAL A 206 13.88 -4.80 -6.78
C VAL A 206 12.95 -5.92 -7.23
N VAL A 207 11.94 -6.25 -6.42
CA VAL A 207 10.87 -7.20 -6.79
C VAL A 207 9.61 -6.42 -7.15
N ILE A 208 9.14 -6.59 -8.38
CA ILE A 208 7.94 -5.93 -8.89
C ILE A 208 6.88 -6.93 -9.34
N TYR A 209 5.62 -6.53 -9.22
CA TYR A 209 4.45 -7.34 -9.57
C TYR A 209 3.24 -6.47 -9.97
N GLY A 210 2.26 -7.03 -10.67
CA GLY A 210 0.94 -6.42 -10.84
C GLY A 210 0.77 -5.77 -12.21
N TRP A 211 0.36 -4.50 -12.23
CA TRP A 211 -0.06 -3.80 -13.45
C TRP A 211 -1.18 -4.56 -14.16
N HIS A 212 -2.23 -4.86 -13.38
CA HIS A 212 -3.34 -5.72 -13.78
C HIS A 212 -4.18 -5.10 -14.88
N LYS A 213 -4.48 -5.88 -15.91
CA LYS A 213 -5.48 -5.54 -16.94
C LYS A 213 -6.87 -5.50 -16.32
N LEU A 214 -7.87 -5.02 -17.06
CA LEU A 214 -9.28 -4.99 -16.62
C LEU A 214 -9.90 -6.37 -16.33
N ASP A 215 -9.28 -7.46 -16.79
CA ASP A 215 -9.69 -8.83 -16.47
C ASP A 215 -9.07 -9.37 -15.16
N GLY A 216 -8.28 -8.55 -14.46
CA GLY A 216 -7.58 -8.93 -13.22
C GLY A 216 -6.31 -9.73 -13.42
N ASN A 217 -5.90 -10.04 -14.66
CA ASN A 217 -4.62 -10.70 -14.88
C ASN A 217 -3.46 -9.68 -14.79
N PRO A 218 -2.41 -9.94 -14.00
CA PRO A 218 -1.23 -9.08 -13.93
C PRO A 218 -0.46 -9.13 -15.26
N ILE A 219 -0.04 -7.97 -15.79
CA ILE A 219 0.93 -7.92 -16.90
C ILE A 219 2.32 -8.26 -16.39
N GLN A 220 2.65 -7.79 -15.19
CA GLN A 220 3.94 -7.99 -14.55
C GLN A 220 3.86 -9.19 -13.58
N PRO A 221 4.45 -10.35 -13.91
CA PRO A 221 4.61 -11.43 -12.93
C PRO A 221 5.63 -11.01 -11.88
N VAL A 222 5.77 -11.81 -10.81
CA VAL A 222 6.80 -11.60 -9.79
C VAL A 222 8.16 -11.62 -10.47
N TYR A 223 8.81 -10.45 -10.50
CA TYR A 223 10.01 -10.22 -11.29
C TYR A 223 11.05 -9.48 -10.48
N SER A 224 12.28 -10.02 -10.49
CA SER A 224 13.44 -9.52 -9.74
C SER A 224 14.67 -9.36 -10.65
N GLY A 225 14.46 -9.19 -11.95
CA GLY A 225 15.56 -9.05 -12.92
C GLY A 225 16.19 -7.66 -12.93
N HIS A 226 15.50 -6.65 -12.38
CA HIS A 226 16.02 -5.30 -12.26
C HIS A 226 16.86 -5.14 -10.99
N VAL A 227 17.96 -4.40 -11.13
CA VAL A 227 18.75 -3.90 -10.00
C VAL A 227 17.93 -2.96 -9.13
N ASP A 228 18.26 -2.88 -7.85
CA ASP A 228 17.55 -2.12 -6.83
C ASP A 228 17.43 -0.61 -7.12
N TRP A 229 18.40 -0.04 -7.82
CA TRP A 229 18.41 1.37 -8.21
C TRP A 229 17.57 1.66 -9.47
N TYR A 230 17.09 0.64 -10.18
CA TYR A 230 16.22 0.81 -11.34
C TYR A 230 14.83 1.24 -10.90
N VAL A 231 14.39 2.41 -11.39
CA VAL A 231 13.08 2.98 -11.09
C VAL A 231 12.50 3.53 -12.37
N ASP A 232 11.38 2.97 -12.83
CA ASP A 232 10.67 3.46 -14.01
C ASP A 232 9.30 4.09 -13.65
N TYR A 233 8.69 4.77 -14.63
CA TYR A 233 7.39 5.42 -14.49
C TYR A 233 6.27 4.48 -14.01
N SER A 234 6.40 3.18 -14.25
CA SER A 234 5.38 2.18 -13.95
C SER A 234 5.51 1.62 -12.53
N HIS A 235 6.61 1.86 -11.83
CA HIS A 235 6.74 1.49 -10.42
C HIS A 235 5.73 2.27 -9.56
N GLY A 236 5.14 1.57 -8.60
CA GLY A 236 4.22 2.10 -7.61
C GLY A 236 4.56 1.59 -6.23
N ILE A 237 4.57 2.48 -5.24
CA ILE A 237 4.69 2.12 -3.84
C ILE A 237 3.33 2.30 -3.18
N ARG A 238 2.70 1.20 -2.79
CA ARG A 238 1.47 1.22 -2.00
C ARG A 238 1.77 0.57 -0.65
N LEU A 239 1.45 1.29 0.42
CA LEU A 239 1.67 0.79 1.78
C LEU A 239 0.36 0.26 2.35
N MET A 240 0.47 -0.88 3.05
CA MET A 240 -0.54 -1.33 3.99
C MET A 240 -0.13 -0.99 5.41
N ASN A 241 -1.08 -0.99 6.35
CA ASN A 241 -0.77 -0.89 7.76
C ASN A 241 0.05 -2.12 8.20
N LYS A 242 1.11 -1.91 8.99
CA LYS A 242 1.92 -3.05 9.46
C LYS A 242 1.17 -3.93 10.44
N HIS A 243 0.14 -3.39 11.11
CA HIS A 243 -0.73 -4.13 12.00
C HIS A 243 -1.98 -4.57 11.26
N VAL A 244 -2.45 -5.76 11.59
CA VAL A 244 -3.67 -6.36 11.05
C VAL A 244 -4.39 -7.08 12.19
N ILE A 245 -5.70 -7.30 12.04
CA ILE A 245 -6.47 -8.13 12.97
C ILE A 245 -6.65 -9.49 12.31
N LEU A 246 -6.16 -10.54 12.97
CA LEU A 246 -6.28 -11.93 12.55
C LEU A 246 -7.10 -12.67 13.61
N ASP A 247 -8.27 -13.19 13.24
CA ASP A 247 -9.20 -13.88 14.15
C ASP A 247 -9.50 -13.08 15.43
N GLY A 248 -9.67 -11.76 15.29
CA GLY A 248 -9.96 -10.85 16.40
C GLY A 248 -8.74 -10.36 17.18
N GLU A 249 -7.53 -10.83 16.90
CA GLU A 249 -6.31 -10.43 17.61
C GLU A 249 -5.37 -9.58 16.74
N ILE A 250 -4.75 -8.54 17.33
CA ILE A 250 -3.76 -7.72 16.61
C ILE A 250 -2.45 -8.49 16.44
N THR A 251 -2.01 -8.62 15.20
CA THR A 251 -0.66 -9.11 14.84
C THR A 251 -0.02 -8.19 13.81
N THR A 252 1.14 -8.58 13.26
CA THR A 252 1.84 -7.80 12.23
C THR A 252 2.02 -8.58 10.94
N VAL A 253 2.09 -7.85 9.83
CA VAL A 253 2.39 -8.39 8.50
C VAL A 253 3.65 -9.24 8.51
N SER A 254 4.71 -8.75 9.16
CA SER A 254 5.98 -9.50 9.29
C SER A 254 5.83 -10.82 10.06
N LYS A 255 5.04 -10.86 11.15
CA LYS A 255 4.79 -12.10 11.91
C LYS A 255 4.05 -13.12 11.06
N ILE A 256 3.01 -12.69 10.34
CA ILE A 256 2.28 -13.57 9.41
C ILE A 256 3.22 -14.10 8.32
N LEU A 257 3.95 -13.23 7.64
CA LEU A 257 4.82 -13.61 6.52
C LEU A 257 5.97 -14.57 6.90
N SER A 258 6.43 -14.52 8.15
CA SER A 258 7.51 -15.39 8.66
C SER A 258 7.00 -16.67 9.35
N ASP A 259 5.70 -16.80 9.57
CA ASP A 259 5.10 -17.97 10.19
C ASP A 259 4.96 -19.13 9.18
N PRO A 260 5.39 -20.35 9.51
CA PRO A 260 5.38 -21.48 8.57
C PRO A 260 3.98 -21.95 8.14
N ILE A 261 2.93 -21.52 8.84
CA ILE A 261 1.54 -21.85 8.53
C ILE A 261 0.82 -20.63 7.96
N LEU A 262 0.93 -19.49 8.65
CA LEU A 262 0.14 -18.30 8.34
C LEU A 262 0.68 -17.48 7.16
N PHE A 263 1.92 -17.70 6.69
CA PHE A 263 2.46 -16.92 5.57
C PHE A 263 1.57 -16.97 4.31
N GLN A 264 0.84 -18.07 4.11
CA GLN A 264 -0.09 -18.21 2.99
C GLN A 264 -1.30 -17.27 3.05
N LEU A 265 -1.61 -16.66 4.20
CA LEU A 265 -2.61 -15.60 4.25
C LEU A 265 -2.19 -14.40 3.39
N PHE A 266 -0.88 -14.11 3.34
CA PHE A 266 -0.32 -12.98 2.60
C PHE A 266 0.59 -13.33 1.43
N SER A 267 0.90 -14.60 1.17
CA SER A 267 1.78 -14.96 0.07
C SER A 267 1.30 -16.20 -0.67
N ASN A 268 1.48 -16.20 -1.99
CA ASN A 268 1.28 -17.38 -2.84
C ASN A 268 2.60 -18.15 -3.08
N GLU A 269 3.67 -17.78 -2.39
CA GLU A 269 4.96 -18.46 -2.48
C GLU A 269 4.96 -19.81 -1.74
N THR A 270 6.01 -20.60 -1.90
CA THR A 270 6.08 -21.97 -1.38
C THR A 270 6.64 -22.09 0.04
N ALA A 271 7.19 -21.00 0.58
CA ALA A 271 7.84 -20.96 1.89
C ALA A 271 7.61 -19.62 2.59
N PRO A 272 7.64 -19.59 3.94
CA PRO A 272 7.60 -18.36 4.71
C PRO A 272 8.82 -17.48 4.43
N MET A 273 8.63 -16.17 4.55
CA MET A 273 9.67 -15.17 4.35
C MET A 273 10.64 -15.12 5.53
N THR A 274 11.92 -15.32 5.26
CA THR A 274 13.01 -15.09 6.22
C THR A 274 13.43 -13.62 6.28
N GLN A 275 13.05 -12.83 5.27
CA GLN A 275 13.24 -11.39 5.21
C GLN A 275 11.93 -10.71 4.78
N THR A 276 11.33 -9.93 5.69
CA THR A 276 10.03 -9.27 5.51
C THR A 276 10.15 -7.77 5.27
N GLY A 277 11.21 -7.35 4.57
CA GLY A 277 11.52 -5.95 4.27
C GLY A 277 12.81 -5.81 3.48
N TYR A 278 12.97 -4.72 2.73
CA TYR A 278 14.21 -4.44 2.03
C TYR A 278 15.29 -4.01 3.02
N ARG A 279 16.51 -4.54 2.86
CA ARG A 279 17.67 -4.19 3.70
C ARG A 279 18.75 -3.66 2.79
N VAL A 280 19.34 -2.52 3.14
CA VAL A 280 20.49 -1.99 2.41
C VAL A 280 21.61 -3.03 2.48
N PRO A 281 22.15 -3.49 1.33
CA PRO A 281 23.27 -4.44 1.33
C PRO A 281 24.47 -3.83 2.06
N GLU A 282 25.13 -4.62 2.91
CA GLU A 282 26.47 -4.27 3.38
C GLU A 282 27.40 -4.28 2.15
N ARG A 283 27.91 -3.09 1.78
CA ARG A 283 28.85 -2.91 0.67
C ARG A 283 30.29 -2.85 1.17
#